data_AF-A0A1G4TRA4-F1
#
_entry.id   AF-A0A1G4TRA4-F1
#
_cell.length_a   1.000
_cell.length_b   1.000
_cell.length_c   1.000
_cell.angle_alpha   90.00
_cell.angle_beta   90.00
_cell.angle_gamma   90.00
#
_symmetry.space_group_name_H-M   'P 1'
#
loop_
_entity.id
_entity.type
_entity.pdbx_description
1 polymer ?
#
loop_
_entity_poly.entity_id
_entity_poly.type
_entity_poly.pdbx_seq_one_letter_code
_entity_poly.pdbx_strand_id
1 'polypeptide(L)'
;MANDGFAKAIEKSRSMEQYDGYAKNLLSYKEVIAVILKAVGHEFQGMTIEEIKDSIDSDPEIETGRIVGGGEEELFPWGAVVRYDIKFTVHIKQYGNLKLYVNLEAQKGNYPGYDLVTRGVCYGTTLLSGQLEKEVSLGDYDNL
;
A
#
# COMPACT_ATOMS: atom_id res chain seq x y z
N MET A 1 -45.01 5.72 0.65
CA MET A 1 -44.00 5.58 -0.42
C MET A 1 -42.75 6.37 -0.03
N ALA A 2 -41.89 5.80 0.80
CA ALA A 2 -40.61 6.39 1.23
C ALA A 2 -39.82 5.30 1.97
N ASN A 3 -39.24 4.32 1.27
CA ASN A 3 -38.26 3.40 1.87
C ASN A 3 -37.42 2.62 0.83
N ASP A 4 -37.89 2.50 -0.41
CA ASP A 4 -37.24 1.68 -1.44
C ASP A 4 -35.89 2.25 -1.90
N GLY A 5 -35.75 3.58 -1.93
CA GLY A 5 -34.48 4.24 -2.28
C GLY A 5 -33.39 4.11 -1.21
N PHE A 6 -33.78 4.09 0.06
CA PHE A 6 -32.84 3.95 1.18
C PHE A 6 -32.35 2.50 1.32
N ALA A 7 -33.26 1.53 1.18
CA ALA A 7 -32.90 0.11 1.15
C ALA A 7 -31.94 -0.23 0.00
N LYS A 8 -32.20 0.28 -1.21
CA LYS A 8 -31.30 0.12 -2.37
C LYS A 8 -29.94 0.78 -2.17
N ALA A 9 -29.90 1.93 -1.49
CA ALA A 9 -28.64 2.60 -1.18
C ALA A 9 -27.80 1.78 -0.18
N ILE A 10 -28.43 1.21 0.85
CA ILE A 10 -27.76 0.31 1.81
C ILE A 10 -27.25 -0.95 1.11
N GLU A 11 -28.07 -1.59 0.28
CA GLU A 11 -27.70 -2.79 -0.46
C GLU A 11 -26.54 -2.53 -1.43
N LYS A 12 -26.59 -1.40 -2.15
CA LYS A 12 -25.50 -0.95 -3.02
C LYS A 12 -24.22 -0.65 -2.21
N SER A 13 -24.32 0.01 -1.06
CA SER A 13 -23.17 0.25 -0.16
C SER A 13 -22.53 -1.06 0.28
N ARG A 14 -23.34 -2.02 0.75
CA ARG A 14 -22.87 -3.35 1.15
C ARG A 14 -22.17 -4.08 0.01
N SER A 15 -22.74 -4.04 -1.20
CA SER A 15 -22.10 -4.65 -2.37
C SER A 15 -20.75 -3.97 -2.69
N MET A 16 -20.66 -2.64 -2.56
CA MET A 16 -19.44 -1.89 -2.82
C MET A 16 -18.36 -2.13 -1.77
N GLU A 17 -18.72 -2.20 -0.49
CA GLU A 17 -17.83 -2.58 0.61
C GLU A 17 -17.31 -4.02 0.43
N GLN A 18 -18.16 -4.93 -0.04
CA GLN A 18 -17.74 -6.29 -0.39
C GLN A 18 -16.76 -6.30 -1.56
N TYR A 19 -17.02 -5.54 -2.63
CA TYR A 19 -16.10 -5.43 -3.76
C TYR A 19 -14.75 -4.83 -3.38
N ASP A 20 -14.75 -3.80 -2.54
CA ASP A 20 -13.53 -3.20 -1.99
C ASP A 20 -12.72 -4.23 -1.19
N GLY A 21 -13.39 -4.97 -0.30
CA GLY A 21 -12.78 -6.06 0.46
C GLY A 21 -12.20 -7.16 -0.44
N TYR A 22 -12.92 -7.58 -1.48
CA TYR A 22 -12.42 -8.59 -2.43
C TYR A 22 -11.22 -8.10 -3.24
N ALA A 23 -11.23 -6.83 -3.67
CA ALA A 23 -10.11 -6.24 -4.40
C ALA A 23 -8.86 -6.18 -3.52
N LYS A 24 -8.97 -5.68 -2.28
CA LYS A 24 -7.86 -5.65 -1.32
C LYS A 24 -7.36 -7.06 -1.00
N ASN A 25 -8.29 -8.00 -0.83
CA ASN A 25 -7.97 -9.40 -0.62
C ASN A 25 -7.15 -9.98 -1.77
N LEU A 26 -7.55 -9.76 -3.02
CA LEU A 26 -6.80 -10.20 -4.20
C LEU A 26 -5.42 -9.52 -4.30
N LEU A 27 -5.36 -8.22 -4.04
CA LEU A 27 -4.11 -7.45 -4.12
C LEU A 27 -3.13 -7.78 -2.99
N SER A 28 -3.60 -8.39 -1.91
CA SER A 28 -2.72 -8.80 -0.78
C SER A 28 -1.86 -10.03 -1.08
N TYR A 29 -2.10 -10.77 -2.16
CA TYR A 29 -1.30 -11.96 -2.51
C TYR A 29 0.05 -11.55 -3.08
N LYS A 30 1.15 -12.13 -2.58
CA LYS A 30 2.51 -11.80 -3.05
C LYS A 30 2.70 -12.06 -4.54
N GLU A 31 2.01 -13.06 -5.11
CA GLU A 31 2.01 -13.33 -6.55
C GLU A 31 1.47 -12.15 -7.37
N VAL A 32 0.34 -11.59 -6.93
CA VAL A 32 -0.30 -10.45 -7.59
C VAL A 32 0.57 -9.21 -7.45
N ILE A 33 1.10 -8.96 -6.25
CA ILE A 33 2.02 -7.85 -5.99
C ILE A 33 3.27 -7.96 -6.86
N ALA A 34 3.88 -9.14 -6.96
CA ALA A 34 5.09 -9.33 -7.76
C ALA A 34 4.86 -9.05 -9.26
N VAL A 35 3.71 -9.44 -9.80
CA VAL A 35 3.31 -9.10 -11.18
C VAL A 35 3.16 -7.59 -11.35
N ILE A 36 2.51 -6.91 -10.40
CA ILE A 36 2.34 -5.45 -10.42
C ILE A 36 3.70 -4.75 -10.37
N LEU A 37 4.55 -5.09 -9.40
CA LEU A 37 5.88 -4.51 -9.22
C LEU A 37 6.74 -4.68 -10.48
N LYS A 38 6.73 -5.88 -11.08
CA LYS A 38 7.45 -6.15 -12.33
C LYS A 38 6.97 -5.29 -13.50
N ALA A 39 5.67 -5.00 -13.56
CA ALA A 39 5.07 -4.23 -14.63
C ALA A 39 5.34 -2.73 -14.50
N VAL A 40 5.47 -2.20 -13.28
CA VAL A 40 5.50 -0.75 -13.02
C VAL A 40 6.85 -0.21 -12.56
N GLY A 41 7.68 -1.03 -11.89
CA GLY A 41 8.93 -0.59 -11.28
C GLY A 41 10.14 -0.94 -12.13
N HIS A 42 10.98 0.06 -12.42
CA HIS A 42 12.23 -0.12 -13.15
C HIS A 42 13.23 -0.97 -12.34
N GLU A 43 13.16 -0.89 -11.01
CA GLU A 43 14.00 -1.60 -10.06
C GLU A 43 13.80 -3.12 -10.09
N PHE A 44 12.73 -3.61 -10.73
CA PHE A 44 12.42 -5.03 -10.86
C PHE A 44 12.75 -5.59 -12.25
N GLN A 45 13.28 -4.77 -13.17
CA GLN A 45 13.67 -5.24 -14.49
C GLN A 45 14.73 -6.34 -14.37
N GLY A 46 14.58 -7.39 -15.20
CA GLY A 46 15.47 -8.55 -15.19
C GLY A 46 15.15 -9.61 -14.12
N MET A 47 14.39 -9.28 -13.07
CA MET A 47 14.01 -10.24 -12.03
C MET A 47 12.85 -11.14 -12.49
N THR A 48 12.87 -12.41 -12.08
CA THR A 48 11.74 -13.35 -12.17
C THR A 48 10.64 -12.99 -11.18
N ILE A 49 9.43 -13.54 -11.37
CA ILE A 49 8.33 -13.29 -10.43
C ILE A 49 8.68 -13.84 -9.05
N GLU A 50 9.33 -14.99 -9.00
CA GLU A 50 9.81 -15.64 -7.78
C GLU A 50 10.84 -14.79 -7.04
N GLU A 51 11.85 -14.24 -7.73
CA GLU A 51 12.81 -13.32 -7.12
C GLU A 51 12.15 -12.06 -6.56
N ILE A 52 11.14 -11.53 -7.24
CA ILE A 52 10.38 -10.38 -6.74
C ILE A 52 9.57 -10.78 -5.50
N LYS A 53 8.90 -11.93 -5.51
CA LYS A 53 8.17 -12.43 -4.34
C LYS A 53 9.08 -12.58 -3.12
N ASP A 54 10.27 -13.12 -3.32
CA ASP A 54 11.27 -13.31 -2.27
C ASP A 54 11.86 -11.98 -1.76
N SER A 55 11.81 -10.93 -2.58
CA SER A 55 12.21 -9.58 -2.18
C SER A 55 11.16 -8.85 -1.34
N ILE A 56 9.89 -9.27 -1.37
CA ILE A 56 8.80 -8.61 -0.63
C ILE A 56 8.87 -9.01 0.85
N ASP A 57 9.28 -8.06 1.67
CA ASP A 57 9.25 -8.17 3.12
C ASP A 57 7.90 -7.68 3.64
N SER A 58 7.29 -8.51 4.45
CA SER A 58 5.98 -8.25 5.02
C SER A 58 6.15 -8.22 6.52
N ASP A 59 5.81 -7.09 7.16
CA ASP A 59 5.71 -7.00 8.62
C ASP A 59 4.81 -8.14 9.14
N PRO A 60 5.08 -8.65 10.36
CA PRO A 60 4.92 -10.06 10.68
C PRO A 60 3.47 -10.49 10.94
N GLU A 61 2.69 -10.72 9.88
CA GLU A 61 1.53 -11.62 9.92
C GLU A 61 1.46 -12.45 8.62
N ILE A 62 2.47 -13.30 8.41
CA ILE A 62 2.49 -14.28 7.32
C ILE A 62 1.89 -15.60 7.83
N GLU A 63 0.56 -15.72 7.87
CA GLU A 63 -0.07 -17.04 8.05
C GLU A 63 -0.51 -17.69 6.72
N THR A 64 -0.49 -16.98 5.58
CA THR A 64 -1.06 -17.51 4.31
C THR A 64 -0.38 -17.08 2.99
N GLY A 65 0.81 -16.48 3.01
CA GLY A 65 1.46 -15.97 1.78
C GLY A 65 0.85 -14.65 1.27
N ARG A 66 0.11 -13.97 2.13
CA ARG A 66 -0.54 -12.68 1.90
C ARG A 66 0.06 -11.63 2.81
N ILE A 67 0.00 -10.38 2.38
CA ILE A 67 0.31 -9.23 3.22
C ILE A 67 -0.97 -8.86 3.96
N VAL A 68 -1.04 -9.16 5.26
CA VAL A 68 -2.14 -8.72 6.11
C VAL A 68 -1.91 -7.25 6.44
N GLY A 69 -2.38 -6.37 5.55
CA GLY A 69 -2.38 -4.92 5.73
C GLY A 69 -3.80 -4.46 5.94
N GLY A 70 -4.15 -4.14 7.18
CA GLY A 70 -5.47 -3.62 7.53
C GLY A 70 -5.34 -2.54 8.59
N GLY A 71 -5.15 -1.29 8.16
CA GLY A 71 -5.34 -0.14 9.04
C GLY A 71 -4.12 0.31 9.83
N GLU A 72 -2.91 0.28 9.27
CA GLU A 72 -1.85 1.11 9.83
C GLU A 72 -2.21 2.59 9.63
N GLU A 73 -2.39 3.26 10.76
CA GLU A 73 -2.73 4.67 10.84
C GLU A 73 -1.45 5.45 11.11
N GLU A 74 -1.04 6.31 10.17
CA GLU A 74 -0.03 7.31 10.46
C GLU A 74 -0.73 8.63 10.83
N LEU A 75 -0.45 9.09 12.04
CA LEU A 75 -0.89 10.39 12.52
C LEU A 75 -0.10 11.48 11.80
N PHE A 76 -0.81 12.24 11.00
CA PHE A 76 -0.33 13.49 10.47
C PHE A 76 -0.22 14.53 11.61
N PRO A 77 0.72 15.49 11.53
CA PRO A 77 0.64 16.68 12.34
C PRO A 77 -0.78 17.28 12.25
N TRP A 78 -1.30 17.83 13.35
CA TRP A 78 -2.65 18.41 13.44
C TRP A 78 -3.84 17.42 13.49
N GLY A 79 -3.59 16.12 13.63
CA GLY A 79 -4.61 15.13 13.98
C GLY A 79 -5.37 14.49 12.80
N ALA A 80 -4.90 14.69 11.56
CA ALA A 80 -5.36 13.89 10.44
C ALA A 80 -4.71 12.49 10.47
N VAL A 81 -5.41 11.48 9.95
CA VAL A 81 -4.91 10.10 9.92
C VAL A 81 -4.82 9.64 8.47
N VAL A 82 -3.64 9.20 8.06
CA VAL A 82 -3.44 8.51 6.78
C VAL A 82 -3.70 7.02 7.00
N ARG A 83 -4.55 6.44 6.15
CA ARG A 83 -4.87 5.01 6.14
C ARG A 83 -4.33 4.42 4.86
N TYR A 84 -3.52 3.38 5.01
CA TYR A 84 -2.96 2.62 3.90
C TYR A 84 -3.80 1.37 3.66
N ASP A 85 -4.08 1.07 2.39
CA ASP A 85 -4.80 -0.15 2.01
C ASP A 85 -3.91 -1.39 2.14
N ILE A 86 -2.75 -1.40 1.47
CA ILE A 86 -1.79 -2.50 1.52
C ILE A 86 -0.38 -1.91 1.55
N LYS A 87 0.23 -1.89 2.73
CA LYS A 87 1.58 -1.39 2.96
C LYS A 87 2.56 -2.53 3.19
N PHE A 88 3.72 -2.46 2.56
CA PHE A 88 4.79 -3.44 2.70
C PHE A 88 6.15 -2.86 2.31
N THR A 89 7.22 -3.62 2.53
CA THR A 89 8.56 -3.24 2.09
C THR A 89 9.12 -4.24 1.08
N VAL A 90 10.06 -3.79 0.26
CA VAL A 90 10.73 -4.63 -0.73
C VAL A 90 12.23 -4.41 -0.67
N HIS A 91 12.99 -5.49 -0.55
CA HIS A 91 14.45 -5.47 -0.44
C HIS A 91 15.09 -5.97 -1.74
N ILE A 92 15.63 -5.04 -2.53
CA ILE A 92 16.19 -5.31 -3.85
C ILE A 92 17.71 -5.34 -3.75
N LYS A 93 18.28 -6.55 -3.84
CA LYS A 93 19.73 -6.77 -3.68
C LYS A 93 20.56 -6.27 -4.86
N GLN A 94 20.01 -6.27 -6.08
CA GLN A 94 20.76 -5.90 -7.30
C GLN A 94 21.26 -4.45 -7.34
N TYR A 95 20.67 -3.55 -6.54
CA TYR A 95 21.06 -2.14 -6.44
C TYR A 95 21.80 -1.80 -5.14
N GLY A 96 22.55 -2.75 -4.56
CA GLY A 96 23.31 -2.51 -3.33
C GLY A 96 22.42 -2.48 -2.08
N ASN A 97 21.42 -3.37 -2.02
CA ASN A 97 20.42 -3.48 -0.93
C ASN A 97 19.50 -2.25 -0.80
N LEU A 98 18.79 -1.93 -1.89
CA LEU A 98 17.74 -0.92 -1.90
C LEU A 98 16.50 -1.42 -1.14
N LYS A 99 16.01 -0.65 -0.17
CA LYS A 99 14.73 -0.89 0.51
C LYS A 99 13.67 0.08 -0.01
N LEU A 100 12.57 -0.46 -0.52
CA LEU A 100 11.41 0.32 -0.95
C LEU A 100 10.28 0.19 0.07
N TYR A 101 9.63 1.31 0.39
CA TYR A 101 8.37 1.35 1.12
C TYR A 101 7.24 1.54 0.12
N VAL A 102 6.31 0.59 0.06
CA VAL A 102 5.26 0.56 -0.96
C VAL A 102 3.90 0.60 -0.28
N ASN A 103 3.02 1.45 -0.81
CA ASN A 103 1.60 1.43 -0.53
C ASN A 103 0.82 1.16 -1.82
N LEU A 104 0.01 0.11 -1.82
CA LEU A 104 -0.82 -0.31 -2.95
C LEU A 104 -2.29 -0.02 -2.64
N GLU A 105 -2.87 0.94 -3.37
CA GLU A 105 -4.23 1.45 -3.15
C GLU A 105 -5.17 1.01 -4.28
N ALA A 106 -6.29 0.38 -3.92
CA ALA A 106 -7.31 0.01 -4.88
C ALA A 106 -8.26 1.19 -5.08
N GLN A 107 -8.24 1.81 -6.27
CA GLN A 107 -9.05 2.99 -6.54
C GLN A 107 -10.19 2.68 -7.52
N LYS A 108 -11.44 2.92 -7.10
CA LYS A 108 -12.64 2.70 -7.92
C LYS A 108 -12.77 3.66 -9.11
N GLY A 109 -12.18 4.83 -9.03
CA GLY A 109 -12.24 5.83 -10.09
C GLY A 109 -11.14 6.87 -9.95
N ASN A 110 -10.71 7.42 -11.07
CA ASN A 110 -9.47 8.17 -11.19
C ASN A 110 -9.54 9.59 -10.60
N TYR A 111 -10.70 9.99 -10.06
CA TYR A 111 -10.91 11.28 -9.41
C TYR A 111 -11.74 11.12 -8.12
N PRO A 112 -11.09 10.90 -6.98
CA PRO A 112 -11.75 10.85 -5.66
C PRO A 112 -12.13 12.22 -5.09
N GLY A 113 -11.93 13.31 -5.84
CA GLY A 113 -12.11 14.69 -5.35
C GLY A 113 -10.80 15.48 -5.25
N TYR A 114 -9.68 14.88 -5.65
CA TYR A 114 -8.35 15.47 -5.74
C TYR A 114 -7.51 14.71 -6.78
N ASP A 115 -6.38 15.28 -7.17
CA ASP A 115 -5.43 14.65 -8.09
C ASP A 115 -4.69 13.48 -7.41
N LEU A 116 -4.63 12.32 -8.09
CA LEU A 116 -4.01 11.11 -7.54
C LEU A 116 -2.50 11.27 -7.30
N VAL A 117 -1.80 12.06 -8.12
CA VAL A 117 -0.36 12.34 -7.93
C VAL A 117 -0.17 13.14 -6.66
N THR A 118 -1.03 14.14 -6.40
CA THR A 118 -0.96 14.92 -5.15
C THR A 118 -1.18 14.03 -3.92
N ARG A 119 -2.16 13.12 -3.97
CA ARG A 119 -2.36 12.13 -2.90
C ARG A 119 -1.12 11.25 -2.72
N GLY A 120 -0.57 10.74 -3.81
CA GLY A 120 0.63 9.89 -3.80
C GLY A 120 1.83 10.57 -3.13
N VAL A 121 2.09 11.84 -3.46
CA VAL A 121 3.15 12.63 -2.82
C VAL A 121 2.90 12.80 -1.33
N CYS A 122 1.67 13.13 -0.94
CA CYS A 122 1.32 13.33 0.47
C CYS A 122 1.50 12.03 1.29
N TYR A 123 0.99 10.92 0.76
CA TYR A 123 1.06 9.61 1.42
C TYR A 123 2.50 9.10 1.48
N GLY A 124 3.23 9.19 0.37
CA GLY A 124 4.65 8.81 0.33
C GLY A 124 5.52 9.62 1.29
N THR A 125 5.27 10.93 1.41
CA THR A 125 5.99 11.79 2.36
C THR A 125 5.68 11.44 3.82
N THR A 126 4.42 11.09 4.11
CA THR A 126 4.02 10.65 5.46
C THR A 126 4.71 9.35 5.82
N LEU A 127 4.67 8.37 4.92
CA LEU A 127 5.31 7.07 5.07
C LEU A 127 6.82 7.20 5.30
N LEU A 128 7.47 8.07 4.52
CA LEU A 128 8.90 8.37 4.68
C LEU A 128 9.20 9.04 6.02
N SER A 129 8.40 10.04 6.40
CA SER A 129 8.54 10.72 7.70
C SER A 129 8.37 9.76 8.88
N GLY A 130 7.49 8.76 8.75
CA GLY A 130 7.27 7.71 9.74
C GLY A 130 8.46 6.75 9.93
N GLN A 131 9.50 6.83 9.09
CA GLN A 131 10.75 6.08 9.24
C GLN A 131 11.82 6.83 10.04
N LEU A 132 11.58 8.10 10.36
CA LEU A 132 12.43 8.84 11.28
C LEU A 132 12.43 8.14 12.65
N GLU A 133 13.61 7.97 13.22
CA GLU A 133 13.91 7.21 14.44
C GLU A 133 13.66 5.69 14.36
N LYS A 134 13.24 5.16 13.20
CA LYS A 134 13.17 3.71 12.93
C LYS A 134 14.32 3.23 12.05
N GLU A 135 14.49 3.90 10.91
CA GLU A 135 15.48 3.57 9.89
C GLU A 135 16.50 4.70 9.72
N VAL A 136 16.12 5.94 10.09
CA VAL A 136 16.94 7.15 9.95
C VAL A 136 16.99 7.87 11.29
N SER A 137 18.18 8.20 11.80
CA SER A 137 18.31 8.93 13.08
C SER A 137 18.78 10.37 12.86
N LEU A 138 18.26 11.32 13.66
CA LEU A 138 18.50 12.77 13.51
C LEU A 138 19.96 13.24 13.82
N GLY A 139 20.90 12.31 13.99
CA GLY A 139 22.30 12.59 14.33
C GLY A 139 23.34 12.06 13.35
N ASP A 140 22.92 11.30 12.33
CA ASP A 140 23.83 10.68 11.35
C ASP A 140 23.17 10.71 9.95
N TYR A 141 23.28 11.87 9.29
CA TYR A 141 22.71 12.10 7.95
C TYR A 141 23.62 11.64 6.83
N ASP A 142 24.90 11.35 7.13
CA ASP A 142 25.93 11.03 6.14
C ASP A 142 25.99 9.52 5.82
N ASN A 143 25.23 8.68 6.54
CA ASN A 143 25.13 7.22 6.36
C ASN A 143 23.80 6.75 5.72
N LEU A 144 23.09 7.64 5.01
CA LEU A 144 21.88 7.31 4.24
C LEU A 144 22.20 6.61 2.90
#